data_AF-A0A512UJ68-F1
#
_entry.id   AF-A0A512UJ68-F1
#
_cell.length_a   1.000
_cell.length_b   1.000
_cell.length_c   1.000
_cell.angle_alpha   90.00
_cell.angle_beta   90.00
_cell.angle_gamma   90.00
#
_symmetry.space_group_name_H-M   'P 1'
#
loop_
_entity.id
_entity.type
_entity.pdbx_description
1 polymer ?
#
loop_
_entity_poly.entity_id
_entity_poly.type
_entity_poly.pdbx_seq_one_letter_code
_entity_poly.pdbx_strand_id
1 'polypeptide(L)'
;MSVAARRALYFQYAISAKFKLSPAPSSAKEVDFLLRSFQNIAPVDFFRVSQSKLSAHNPFTQNVTVVFNSSEQPSQVDAFMAPDPDRNATPAQLEQRQSELLAYIRQICGLPRYSFIENDQLYSEGKSMVPFTHKLLPQGHHYSGEYEISESTSNAPFFLLTGNCSAKDVIPYVRHNFQRFHKIEPTFLGTGVSGLKDLLKSIHRARSQSKHEPRDRHGRHDGSRRGRGNRIGGFLRP
;
A
#
# COMPACT_ATOMS: atom_id res chain seq x y z
N MET A 1 -11.97 13.41 -32.83
CA MET A 1 -10.98 12.64 -32.03
C MET A 1 -11.69 11.46 -31.35
N SER A 2 -11.17 10.23 -31.46
CA SER A 2 -11.81 9.05 -30.86
C SER A 2 -11.76 9.09 -29.33
N VAL A 3 -12.65 8.34 -28.64
CA VAL A 3 -12.60 8.19 -27.17
C VAL A 3 -11.27 7.58 -26.73
N ALA A 4 -10.73 6.63 -27.49
CA ALA A 4 -9.44 6.02 -27.21
C ALA A 4 -8.28 7.03 -27.30
N ALA A 5 -8.28 7.91 -28.32
CA ALA A 5 -7.27 8.95 -28.47
C ALA A 5 -7.35 9.98 -27.34
N ARG A 6 -8.55 10.40 -26.93
CA ARG A 6 -8.75 11.31 -25.79
C ARG A 6 -8.21 10.72 -24.48
N ARG A 7 -8.51 9.44 -24.21
CA ARG A 7 -7.98 8.73 -23.04
C ARG A 7 -6.45 8.60 -23.08
N ALA A 8 -5.89 8.33 -24.26
CA ALA A 8 -4.45 8.20 -24.40
C ALA A 8 -3.73 9.52 -24.11
N LEU A 9 -4.28 10.65 -24.55
CA LEU A 9 -3.75 11.98 -24.25
C LEU A 9 -3.88 12.32 -22.76
N TYR A 10 -5.05 12.08 -22.15
CA TYR A 10 -5.26 12.35 -20.73
C TYR A 10 -4.28 11.58 -19.83
N PHE A 11 -4.12 10.28 -20.09
CA PHE A 11 -3.23 9.43 -19.29
C PHE A 11 -1.78 9.43 -19.77
N GLN A 12 -1.39 10.29 -20.73
CA GLN A 12 -0.02 10.33 -21.27
C GLN A 12 1.01 10.58 -20.15
N TYR A 13 0.67 11.47 -19.22
CA TYR A 13 1.52 11.87 -18.11
C TYR A 13 1.14 11.24 -16.77
N ALA A 14 0.21 10.28 -16.76
CA ALA A 14 -0.21 9.61 -15.53
C ALA A 14 0.88 8.70 -14.96
N ILE A 15 0.85 8.49 -13.64
CA ILE A 15 1.72 7.56 -12.93
C ILE A 15 0.85 6.48 -12.31
N SER A 16 1.07 5.24 -12.72
CA SER A 16 0.41 4.05 -12.18
C SER A 16 1.30 3.38 -11.16
N ALA A 17 0.81 3.18 -9.94
CA ALA A 17 1.57 2.59 -8.85
C ALA A 17 0.78 1.47 -8.14
N LYS A 18 1.51 0.45 -7.69
CA LYS A 18 0.99 -0.58 -6.79
C LYS A 18 1.93 -0.74 -5.61
N PHE A 19 1.38 -0.64 -4.41
CA PHE A 19 2.10 -0.75 -3.16
C PHE A 19 1.64 -1.98 -2.38
N LYS A 20 2.56 -2.57 -1.64
CA LYS A 20 2.29 -3.54 -0.58
C LYS A 20 2.50 -2.86 0.77
N LEU A 21 1.43 -2.80 1.55
CA LEU A 21 1.43 -2.26 2.90
C LEU A 21 1.60 -3.39 3.91
N SER A 22 2.44 -3.17 4.91
CA SER A 22 2.57 -4.08 6.05
C SER A 22 2.51 -3.27 7.35
N PRO A 23 1.48 -3.47 8.21
CA PRO A 23 0.36 -4.41 8.04
C PRO A 23 -0.65 -3.97 6.96
N ALA A 24 -1.66 -4.78 6.69
CA ALA A 24 -2.79 -4.33 5.87
C ALA A 24 -3.60 -3.24 6.60
N PRO A 25 -4.27 -2.32 5.90
CA PRO A 25 -5.26 -1.44 6.50
C PRO A 25 -6.31 -2.26 7.23
N SER A 26 -6.84 -1.73 8.33
CA SER A 26 -7.73 -2.47 9.25
C SER A 26 -9.15 -1.92 9.30
N SER A 27 -9.39 -0.72 8.77
CA SER A 27 -10.71 -0.08 8.81
C SER A 27 -10.93 0.80 7.58
N ALA A 28 -12.20 1.12 7.31
CA ALA A 28 -12.55 2.05 6.23
C ALA A 28 -11.99 3.47 6.47
N LYS A 29 -11.92 3.92 7.73
CA LYS A 29 -11.28 5.20 8.10
C LYS A 29 -9.80 5.22 7.75
N GLU A 30 -9.11 4.09 7.95
CA GLU A 30 -7.70 3.96 7.59
C GLU A 30 -7.49 3.94 6.07
N VAL A 31 -8.44 3.38 5.31
CA VAL A 31 -8.44 3.44 3.84
C VAL A 31 -8.70 4.87 3.33
N ASP A 32 -9.62 5.60 3.96
CA ASP A 32 -9.89 6.99 3.63
C ASP A 32 -8.68 7.89 3.95
N PHE A 33 -8.03 7.67 5.10
CA PHE A 33 -6.77 8.34 5.44
C PHE A 33 -5.66 8.07 4.42
N LEU A 34 -5.54 6.82 3.93
CA LEU A 34 -4.60 6.48 2.87
C LEU A 34 -4.89 7.25 1.57
N LEU A 35 -6.16 7.30 1.15
CA LEU A 35 -6.56 8.05 -0.04
C LEU A 35 -6.17 9.52 0.09
N ARG A 36 -6.54 10.17 1.20
CA ARG A 36 -6.19 11.58 1.45
C ARG A 36 -4.68 11.80 1.46
N SER A 37 -3.93 10.89 2.08
CA SER A 37 -2.47 10.94 2.08
C SER A 37 -1.90 10.92 0.67
N PHE A 38 -2.37 10.02 -0.20
CA PHE A 38 -1.94 9.98 -1.61
C PHE A 38 -2.38 11.23 -2.39
N GLN A 39 -3.55 11.79 -2.09
CA GLN A 39 -4.03 13.04 -2.70
C GLN A 39 -3.17 14.25 -2.31
N ASN A 40 -2.46 14.21 -1.18
CA ASN A 40 -1.49 15.26 -0.82
C ASN A 40 -0.25 15.27 -1.73
N ILE A 41 0.03 14.17 -2.46
CA ILE A 41 1.16 14.11 -3.41
C ILE A 41 0.78 14.77 -4.73
N ALA A 42 -0.35 14.33 -5.31
CA ALA A 42 -0.86 14.76 -6.61
C ALA A 42 -2.33 14.34 -6.74
N PRO A 43 -3.08 14.90 -7.71
CA PRO A 43 -4.44 14.44 -7.99
C PRO A 43 -4.47 12.94 -8.30
N VAL A 44 -5.45 12.25 -7.72
CA VAL A 44 -5.60 10.79 -7.82
C VAL A 44 -6.82 10.47 -8.69
N ASP A 45 -6.58 9.89 -9.87
CA ASP A 45 -7.64 9.44 -10.80
C ASP A 45 -8.25 8.10 -10.40
N PHE A 46 -7.47 7.27 -9.70
CA PHE A 46 -7.92 5.96 -9.26
C PHE A 46 -7.22 5.57 -7.98
N PHE A 47 -7.99 5.10 -7.01
CA PHE A 47 -7.48 4.55 -5.76
C PHE A 47 -8.25 3.29 -5.40
N ARG A 48 -7.53 2.23 -5.04
CA ARG A 48 -8.15 0.98 -4.60
C ARG A 48 -7.27 0.21 -3.63
N VAL A 49 -7.84 -0.13 -2.49
CA VAL A 49 -7.31 -1.17 -1.61
C VAL A 49 -7.96 -2.50 -2.00
N SER A 50 -7.14 -3.51 -2.27
CA SER A 50 -7.64 -4.84 -2.61
C SER A 50 -8.31 -5.47 -1.39
N GLN A 51 -9.48 -6.08 -1.59
CA GLN A 51 -10.28 -6.68 -0.53
C GLN A 51 -10.03 -8.19 -0.41
N SER A 52 -10.06 -8.70 0.82
CA SER A 52 -10.01 -10.12 1.12
C SER A 52 -11.42 -10.70 1.07
N LYS A 53 -11.57 -11.85 0.39
CA LYS A 53 -12.83 -12.63 0.43
C LYS A 53 -12.87 -13.62 1.59
N LEU A 54 -11.75 -13.82 2.26
CA LEU A 54 -11.53 -14.94 3.20
C LEU A 54 -11.53 -14.51 4.66
N SER A 55 -11.34 -13.22 4.94
CA SER A 55 -11.27 -12.70 6.30
C SER A 55 -12.52 -11.89 6.63
N ALA A 56 -13.32 -12.41 7.56
CA ALA A 56 -14.47 -11.68 8.11
C ALA A 56 -14.05 -10.52 9.03
N HIS A 57 -12.86 -10.60 9.64
CA HIS A 57 -12.39 -9.63 10.63
C HIS A 57 -11.64 -8.44 10.02
N ASN A 58 -10.97 -8.64 8.88
CA ASN A 58 -10.36 -7.54 8.12
C ASN A 58 -10.65 -7.72 6.63
N PRO A 59 -11.55 -6.90 6.05
CA PRO A 59 -11.93 -7.01 4.65
C PRO A 59 -10.85 -6.49 3.69
N PHE A 60 -9.77 -5.88 4.18
CA PHE A 60 -8.71 -5.31 3.36
C PHE A 60 -7.48 -6.21 3.30
N THR A 61 -6.76 -6.13 2.19
CA THR A 61 -5.45 -6.78 2.00
C THR A 61 -4.35 -5.74 1.95
N GLN A 62 -3.12 -6.22 1.90
CA GLN A 62 -1.91 -5.39 1.81
C GLN A 62 -1.77 -4.61 0.49
N ASN A 63 -2.51 -4.95 -0.56
CA ASN A 63 -2.28 -4.38 -1.88
C ASN A 63 -3.09 -3.10 -2.11
N VAL A 64 -2.40 -1.99 -2.33
CA VAL A 64 -2.97 -0.69 -2.68
C VAL A 64 -2.57 -0.33 -4.11
N THR A 65 -3.53 0.13 -4.91
CA THR A 65 -3.31 0.59 -6.27
C THR A 65 -3.72 2.06 -6.37
N VAL A 66 -2.85 2.87 -6.96
CA VAL A 66 -3.06 4.31 -7.14
C VAL A 66 -2.69 4.70 -8.57
N VAL A 67 -3.47 5.58 -9.18
CA VAL A 67 -3.12 6.27 -10.43
C VAL A 67 -3.12 7.76 -10.16
N PHE A 68 -1.95 8.38 -10.28
CA PHE A 68 -1.76 9.82 -10.14
C PHE A 68 -1.85 10.50 -11.49
N ASN A 69 -2.39 11.70 -11.50
CA ASN A 69 -2.29 12.64 -12.60
C ASN A 69 -1.15 13.63 -12.31
N SER A 70 -0.26 13.84 -13.28
CA SER A 70 0.82 14.83 -13.15
C SER A 70 0.33 16.27 -13.35
N SER A 71 -0.89 16.44 -13.84
CA SER A 71 -1.56 17.73 -13.92
C SER A 71 -2.12 18.13 -12.55
N GLU A 72 -2.17 19.43 -12.27
CA GLU A 72 -2.87 19.98 -11.09
C GLU A 72 -4.38 20.11 -11.28
N GLN A 73 -4.86 19.71 -12.46
CA GLN A 73 -6.28 19.62 -12.76
C GLN A 73 -6.97 18.59 -11.85
N PRO A 74 -8.22 18.84 -11.44
CA PRO A 74 -9.07 17.81 -10.88
C PRO A 74 -9.15 16.58 -11.80
N SER A 75 -9.42 15.42 -11.21
CA SER A 75 -9.60 14.20 -12.00
C SER A 75 -10.72 14.39 -13.02
N GLN A 76 -10.41 14.25 -14.30
CA GLN A 76 -11.40 14.29 -15.39
C GLN A 76 -12.05 12.93 -15.65
N VAL A 77 -11.74 11.93 -14.82
CA VAL A 77 -12.51 10.68 -14.76
C VAL A 77 -13.83 10.91 -14.03
N ASP A 78 -13.89 11.88 -13.12
CA ASP A 78 -15.12 12.36 -12.51
C ASP A 78 -15.83 13.34 -13.46
N ALA A 79 -17.02 12.95 -13.94
CA ALA A 79 -17.81 13.76 -14.85
C ALA A 79 -18.37 15.05 -14.22
N PHE A 80 -18.33 15.17 -12.89
CA PHE A 80 -18.81 16.34 -12.15
C PHE A 80 -17.72 17.38 -11.87
N MET A 81 -16.45 17.07 -12.17
CA MET A 81 -15.32 17.97 -11.97
C MET A 81 -15.00 18.68 -13.29
N ALA A 82 -15.23 20.00 -13.32
CA ALA A 82 -14.84 20.81 -14.46
C ALA A 82 -13.33 21.09 -14.45
N PRO A 83 -12.67 21.13 -15.62
CA PRO A 83 -11.30 21.62 -15.71
C PRO A 83 -11.19 23.07 -15.24
N ASP A 84 -10.11 23.36 -14.54
CA ASP A 84 -9.75 24.71 -14.09
C ASP A 84 -8.86 25.35 -15.16
N PRO A 85 -9.33 26.37 -15.91
CA PRO A 85 -8.55 26.97 -16.99
C PRO A 85 -7.23 27.58 -16.52
N ASP A 86 -7.13 27.97 -15.25
CA ASP A 86 -5.94 28.60 -14.68
C ASP A 86 -4.82 27.59 -14.36
N ARG A 87 -5.13 26.28 -14.39
CA ARG A 87 -4.18 25.19 -14.10
C ARG A 87 -3.71 24.43 -15.34
N ASN A 88 -3.71 25.09 -16.50
CA ASN A 88 -3.25 24.47 -17.73
C ASN A 88 -1.72 24.41 -17.77
N ALA A 89 -1.17 23.19 -17.77
CA ALA A 89 0.26 22.94 -17.88
C ALA A 89 0.66 22.61 -19.32
N THR A 90 1.83 23.09 -19.72
CA THR A 90 2.46 22.69 -20.99
C THR A 90 2.95 21.24 -20.93
N PRO A 91 3.12 20.55 -22.08
CA PRO A 91 3.69 19.20 -22.12
C PRO A 91 5.01 19.05 -21.37
N ALA A 92 5.93 20.03 -21.51
CA ALA A 92 7.22 20.01 -20.83
C ALA A 92 7.07 20.10 -19.29
N GLN A 93 6.15 20.92 -18.80
CA GLN A 93 5.84 21.01 -17.37
C GLN A 93 5.26 19.70 -16.83
N LEU A 94 4.38 19.04 -17.61
CA LEU A 94 3.80 17.74 -17.23
C LEU A 94 4.85 16.63 -17.19
N GLU A 95 5.83 16.63 -18.11
CA GLU A 95 6.96 15.68 -18.11
C GLU A 95 7.90 15.88 -16.93
N GLN A 96 8.22 17.14 -16.62
CA GLN A 96 9.00 17.49 -15.45
C GLN A 96 8.27 17.04 -14.18
N ARG A 97 6.99 17.39 -14.04
CA ARG A 97 6.19 17.03 -12.87
C ARG A 97 6.05 15.51 -12.72
N GLN A 98 5.86 14.78 -13.83
CA GLN A 98 5.86 13.33 -13.80
C GLN A 98 7.18 12.78 -13.24
N SER A 99 8.32 13.33 -13.68
CA SER A 99 9.65 12.93 -13.21
C SER A 99 9.83 13.17 -11.71
N GLU A 100 9.40 14.34 -11.21
CA GLU A 100 9.43 14.70 -9.79
C GLU A 100 8.56 13.76 -8.94
N LEU A 101 7.33 13.51 -9.38
CA LEU A 101 6.40 12.61 -8.69
C LEU A 101 6.92 11.18 -8.65
N LEU A 102 7.53 10.68 -9.74
CA LEU A 102 8.17 9.37 -9.74
C LEU A 102 9.33 9.29 -8.76
N ALA A 103 10.17 10.33 -8.70
CA ALA A 103 11.27 10.39 -7.74
C ALA A 103 10.75 10.36 -6.30
N TYR A 104 9.73 11.17 -6.00
CA TYR A 104 9.08 11.21 -4.68
C TYR A 104 8.47 9.85 -4.31
N ILE A 105 7.67 9.25 -5.21
CA ILE A 105 7.00 7.97 -4.97
C ILE A 105 8.00 6.84 -4.72
N ARG A 106 9.17 6.87 -5.37
CA ARG A 106 10.24 5.88 -5.16
C ARG A 106 10.88 5.98 -3.78
N GLN A 107 10.81 7.14 -3.14
CA GLN A 107 11.38 7.36 -1.81
C GLN A 107 10.41 6.96 -0.67
N ILE A 108 9.11 6.86 -0.95
CA ILE A 108 8.11 6.48 0.07
C ILE A 108 8.46 5.11 0.67
N CYS A 109 8.63 5.07 1.99
CA CYS A 109 8.93 3.85 2.74
C CYS A 109 7.88 3.51 3.80
N GLY A 110 7.02 4.46 4.17
CA GLY A 110 5.96 4.21 5.13
C GLY A 110 4.97 5.35 5.32
N LEU A 111 4.03 5.13 6.23
CA LEU A 111 3.00 6.08 6.64
C LEU A 111 2.57 5.76 8.09
N PRO A 112 2.23 6.75 8.94
CA PRO A 112 1.54 6.48 10.19
C PRO A 112 0.26 5.69 9.98
N ARG A 113 -0.08 4.81 10.92
CA ARG A 113 -1.39 4.17 10.93
C ARG A 113 -2.41 5.15 11.45
N TYR A 114 -3.57 5.17 10.82
CA TYR A 114 -4.66 6.07 11.23
C TYR A 114 -5.01 5.90 12.71
N SER A 115 -5.09 4.65 13.21
CA SER A 115 -5.36 4.36 14.63
C SER A 115 -4.31 4.90 15.61
N PHE A 116 -3.10 5.21 15.13
CA PHE A 116 -2.04 5.79 15.95
C PHE A 116 -2.16 7.32 16.07
N ILE A 117 -2.72 7.97 15.05
CA ILE A 117 -2.79 9.45 14.97
C ILE A 117 -4.20 10.02 15.07
N GLU A 118 -5.27 9.20 15.03
CA GLU A 118 -6.65 9.68 14.91
C GLU A 118 -7.12 10.58 16.06
N ASN A 119 -6.52 10.43 17.25
CA ASN A 119 -6.80 11.24 18.44
C ASN A 119 -5.64 12.20 18.79
N ASP A 120 -4.62 12.29 17.94
CA ASP A 120 -3.52 13.24 18.12
C ASP A 120 -3.88 14.58 17.49
N GLN A 121 -4.42 15.46 18.31
CA GLN A 121 -4.84 16.80 17.88
C GLN A 121 -3.65 17.66 17.45
N LEU A 122 -2.48 17.49 18.08
CA LEU A 122 -1.27 18.23 17.72
C LEU A 122 -0.76 17.82 16.34
N TYR A 123 -0.82 16.52 16.02
CA TYR A 123 -0.50 16.03 14.69
C TYR A 123 -1.47 16.60 13.65
N SER A 124 -2.78 16.55 13.95
CA SER A 124 -3.83 17.05 13.04
C SER A 124 -3.70 18.55 12.76
N GLU A 125 -3.26 19.34 13.76
CA GLU A 125 -2.98 20.78 13.63
C GLU A 125 -1.61 21.09 13.01
N GLY A 126 -0.82 20.08 12.65
CA GLY A 126 0.53 20.26 12.09
C GLY A 126 1.57 20.78 13.09
N LYS A 127 1.27 20.68 14.40
CA LYS A 127 2.15 21.10 15.50
C LYS A 127 3.02 19.97 16.05
N SER A 128 2.80 18.75 15.60
CA SER A 128 3.56 17.56 15.98
C SER A 128 4.07 16.83 14.75
N MET A 129 5.26 16.25 14.89
CA MET A 129 5.90 15.41 13.88
C MET A 129 6.03 14.00 14.44
N VAL A 130 5.76 13.01 13.62
CA VAL A 130 5.88 11.60 14.00
C VAL A 130 7.19 11.07 13.42
N PRO A 131 8.16 10.62 14.23
CA PRO A 131 9.38 10.02 13.73
C PRO A 131 9.17 8.55 13.35
N PHE A 132 9.81 8.09 12.26
CA PHE A 132 9.77 6.69 11.85
C PHE A 132 10.80 5.84 12.60
N THR A 133 10.41 5.36 13.77
CA THR A 133 11.26 4.51 14.60
C THR A 133 11.36 3.09 14.02
N HIS A 134 12.57 2.67 13.69
CA HIS A 134 12.84 1.39 13.05
C HIS A 134 14.18 0.78 13.48
N LYS A 135 14.38 -0.49 13.14
CA LYS A 135 15.65 -1.21 13.23
C LYS A 135 15.90 -1.94 11.92
N LEU A 136 17.16 -2.08 11.55
CA LEU A 136 17.55 -2.95 10.44
C LEU A 136 17.62 -4.41 10.92
N LEU A 137 17.22 -5.33 10.06
CA LEU A 137 17.51 -6.74 10.22
C LEU A 137 19.01 -7.00 9.97
N PRO A 138 19.59 -8.11 10.48
CA PRO A 138 21.02 -8.41 10.33
C PRO A 138 21.51 -8.36 8.87
N GLN A 139 20.68 -8.80 7.93
CA GLN A 139 21.00 -8.82 6.50
C GLN A 139 21.06 -7.43 5.86
N GLY A 140 20.57 -6.39 6.53
CA GLY A 140 20.57 -5.00 6.05
C GLY A 140 21.51 -4.08 6.82
N HIS A 141 22.31 -4.58 7.75
CA HIS A 141 23.20 -3.74 8.58
C HIS A 141 24.20 -2.92 7.76
N HIS A 142 24.58 -3.36 6.57
CA HIS A 142 25.47 -2.60 5.66
C HIS A 142 24.84 -1.31 5.12
N TYR A 143 23.52 -1.12 5.26
CA TYR A 143 22.87 0.16 4.94
C TYR A 143 22.85 1.14 6.12
N SER A 144 23.34 0.74 7.30
CA SER A 144 23.34 1.60 8.48
C SER A 144 24.19 2.85 8.24
N GLY A 145 23.57 4.03 8.35
CA GLY A 145 24.23 5.32 8.09
C GLY A 145 24.25 5.75 6.62
N GLU A 146 23.76 4.91 5.70
CA GLU A 146 23.72 5.22 4.27
C GLU A 146 22.39 5.86 3.82
N TYR A 147 21.43 5.98 4.74
CA TYR A 147 20.13 6.59 4.50
C TYR A 147 19.58 7.29 5.74
N GLU A 148 18.63 8.17 5.48
CA GLU A 148 17.79 8.83 6.48
C GLU A 148 16.32 8.61 6.13
N ILE A 149 15.46 8.59 7.15
CA ILE A 149 14.01 8.54 6.96
C ILE A 149 13.40 9.81 7.54
N SER A 150 12.67 10.55 6.71
CA SER A 150 12.01 11.78 7.12
C SER A 150 10.97 11.53 8.21
N GLU A 151 10.62 12.58 8.94
CA GLU A 151 9.46 12.58 9.83
C GLU A 151 8.16 12.75 9.03
N SER A 152 7.04 12.39 9.66
CA SER A 152 5.69 12.53 9.09
C SER A 152 4.94 13.67 9.76
N THR A 153 4.22 14.45 8.96
CA THR A 153 3.37 15.56 9.40
C THR A 153 1.98 15.48 8.76
N SER A 154 1.00 16.25 9.23
CA SER A 154 -0.33 16.29 8.61
C SER A 154 -0.30 16.68 7.13
N ASN A 155 0.64 17.54 6.72
CA ASN A 155 0.78 18.00 5.34
C ASN A 155 1.64 17.06 4.48
N ALA A 156 2.69 16.46 5.08
CA ALA A 156 3.57 15.49 4.44
C ALA A 156 3.51 14.16 5.22
N PRO A 157 2.46 13.35 5.02
CA PRO A 157 2.20 12.22 5.90
C PRO A 157 3.13 11.03 5.62
N PHE A 158 3.71 10.92 4.43
CA PHE A 158 4.60 9.82 4.09
C PHE A 158 5.99 9.96 4.72
N PHE A 159 6.54 8.83 5.14
CA PHE A 159 7.96 8.70 5.44
C PHE A 159 8.74 8.50 4.15
N LEU A 160 9.76 9.31 3.93
CA LEU A 160 10.62 9.27 2.76
C LEU A 160 12.00 8.77 3.16
N LEU A 161 12.52 7.78 2.42
CA LEU A 161 13.88 7.31 2.55
C LEU A 161 14.76 8.03 1.52
N THR A 162 15.73 8.78 2.02
CA THR A 162 16.72 9.52 1.23
C THR A 162 18.13 9.09 1.60
N GLY A 163 19.10 9.20 0.68
CA GLY A 163 20.49 8.85 0.94
C GLY A 163 21.18 8.22 -0.26
N ASN A 164 22.25 7.49 0.00
CA ASN A 164 23.10 6.88 -1.02
C ASN A 164 22.50 5.58 -1.60
N CYS A 165 21.52 5.00 -0.92
CA CYS A 165 20.88 3.75 -1.31
C CYS A 165 19.40 3.94 -1.64
N SER A 166 18.91 3.11 -2.57
CA SER A 166 17.52 3.15 -3.01
C SER A 166 16.60 2.59 -1.93
N ALA A 167 15.42 3.20 -1.75
CA ALA A 167 14.42 2.71 -0.81
C ALA A 167 14.03 1.25 -1.09
N LYS A 168 14.00 0.85 -2.36
CA LYS A 168 13.70 -0.55 -2.76
C LYS A 168 14.68 -1.55 -2.15
N ASP A 169 15.93 -1.16 -1.94
CA ASP A 169 16.98 -2.04 -1.45
C ASP A 169 16.97 -2.09 0.08
N VAL A 170 16.61 -1.00 0.75
CA VAL A 170 16.63 -0.88 2.21
C VAL A 170 15.34 -1.39 2.86
N ILE A 171 14.17 -1.01 2.33
CA ILE A 171 12.83 -1.30 2.89
C ILE A 171 12.61 -2.78 3.25
N PRO A 172 13.06 -3.78 2.47
CA PRO A 172 12.92 -5.19 2.83
C PRO A 172 13.54 -5.54 4.19
N TYR A 173 14.62 -4.85 4.59
CA TYR A 173 15.35 -5.07 5.83
C TYR A 173 14.87 -4.19 7.00
N VAL A 174 13.92 -3.30 6.76
CA VAL A 174 13.38 -2.39 7.79
C VAL A 174 12.33 -3.10 8.63
N ARG A 175 12.63 -3.25 9.93
CA ARG A 175 11.68 -3.67 10.97
C ARG A 175 11.16 -2.43 11.70
N HIS A 176 9.84 -2.28 11.75
CA HIS A 176 9.16 -1.13 12.34
C HIS A 176 8.08 -1.58 13.34
N ASN A 177 7.49 -0.63 14.06
CA ASN A 177 6.34 -0.90 14.91
C ASN A 177 5.05 -0.94 14.07
N PHE A 178 4.55 -2.14 13.77
CA PHE A 178 3.34 -2.37 12.95
C PHE A 178 2.04 -1.86 13.61
N GLN A 179 2.04 -1.57 14.90
CA GLN A 179 0.88 -0.93 15.56
C GLN A 179 0.83 0.56 15.24
N ARG A 180 1.99 1.18 14.97
CA ARG A 180 2.12 2.63 14.75
C ARG A 180 2.24 3.02 13.29
N PHE A 181 2.88 2.19 12.46
CA PHE A 181 3.20 2.53 11.08
C PHE A 181 2.80 1.44 10.10
N HIS A 182 2.48 1.85 8.88
CA HIS A 182 2.54 1.01 7.69
C HIS A 182 3.93 1.13 7.08
N LYS A 183 4.59 0.01 6.83
CA LYS A 183 5.67 -0.06 5.85
C LYS A 183 5.07 -0.17 4.46
N ILE A 184 5.56 0.64 3.52
CA ILE A 184 5.07 0.71 2.14
C ILE A 184 6.17 0.23 1.21
N GLU A 185 5.89 -0.81 0.43
CA GLU A 185 6.83 -1.36 -0.55
C GLU A 185 6.25 -1.19 -1.96
N PRO A 186 6.90 -0.44 -2.87
CA PRO A 186 6.45 -0.31 -4.25
C PRO A 186 6.68 -1.65 -4.99
N THR A 187 5.59 -2.26 -5.45
CA THR A 187 5.60 -3.52 -6.23
C THR A 187 5.48 -3.29 -7.73
N PHE A 188 4.95 -2.14 -8.13
CA PHE A 188 4.85 -1.69 -9.51
C PHE A 188 4.87 -0.17 -9.55
N LEU A 189 5.60 0.38 -10.51
CA LEU A 189 5.57 1.80 -10.85
C LEU A 189 5.73 1.92 -12.36
N GLY A 190 4.80 2.61 -13.02
CA GLY A 190 4.80 2.80 -14.47
C GLY A 190 4.22 4.15 -14.85
N THR A 191 4.56 4.62 -16.03
CA THR A 191 4.12 5.92 -16.56
C THR A 191 3.27 5.74 -17.80
N GLY A 192 2.42 6.74 -18.05
CA GLY A 192 1.65 6.84 -19.27
C GLY A 192 0.64 5.70 -19.47
N VAL A 193 0.17 5.59 -20.71
CA VAL A 193 -0.80 4.57 -21.12
C VAL A 193 -0.23 3.16 -21.03
N SER A 194 1.07 2.97 -21.27
CA SER A 194 1.74 1.67 -21.13
C SER A 194 1.74 1.20 -19.68
N GLY A 195 2.14 2.07 -18.75
CA GLY A 195 2.09 1.81 -17.31
C GLY A 195 0.70 1.43 -16.83
N LEU A 196 -0.33 2.14 -17.30
CA LEU A 196 -1.73 1.82 -16.97
C LEU A 196 -2.13 0.43 -17.49
N LYS A 197 -1.77 0.08 -18.73
CA LYS A 197 -2.06 -1.24 -19.31
C LYS A 197 -1.40 -2.36 -18.48
N ASP A 198 -0.15 -2.17 -18.08
CA ASP A 198 0.58 -3.19 -17.30
C ASP A 198 0.05 -3.30 -15.87
N LEU A 199 -0.36 -2.19 -15.26
CA LEU A 199 -1.08 -2.19 -13.99
C LEU A 199 -2.37 -3.02 -14.08
N LEU A 200 -3.20 -2.79 -15.11
CA LEU A 200 -4.45 -3.53 -15.31
C LEU A 200 -4.19 -5.03 -15.51
N LYS A 201 -3.19 -5.41 -16.31
CA LYS A 201 -2.78 -6.82 -16.46
C LYS A 201 -2.39 -7.45 -15.11
N SER A 202 -1.65 -6.72 -14.27
CA SER A 202 -1.24 -7.20 -12.94
C SER A 202 -2.44 -7.46 -12.02
N ILE A 203 -3.47 -6.62 -12.09
CA ILE A 203 -4.72 -6.77 -11.32
C ILE A 203 -5.50 -7.99 -11.82
N HIS A 204 -5.56 -8.20 -13.14
CA HIS A 204 -6.25 -9.36 -13.73
C HIS A 204 -5.55 -10.69 -13.40
N ARG A 205 -4.21 -10.75 -13.47
CA ARG A 205 -3.44 -11.96 -13.11
C ARG A 205 -3.66 -12.39 -11.66
N ALA A 206 -3.68 -11.43 -10.73
CA ALA A 206 -3.96 -11.69 -9.32
C ALA A 206 -5.36 -12.31 -9.11
N ARG A 207 -6.36 -11.91 -9.90
CA ARG A 207 -7.71 -12.50 -9.85
C ARG A 207 -7.75 -13.92 -10.41
N SER A 208 -7.01 -14.22 -11.47
CA SER A 208 -6.97 -15.56 -12.07
C SER A 208 -6.26 -16.58 -11.18
N GLN A 209 -5.20 -16.19 -10.48
CA GLN A 209 -4.50 -17.08 -9.54
C GLN A 209 -5.34 -17.40 -8.29
N SER A 210 -6.16 -16.45 -7.81
CA SER A 210 -7.08 -16.71 -6.68
C SER A 210 -8.21 -17.72 -6.99
N LYS A 211 -8.40 -18.11 -8.25
CA LYS A 211 -9.41 -19.11 -8.65
C LYS A 211 -8.87 -20.55 -8.69
N HIS A 212 -7.56 -20.76 -8.57
CA HIS A 212 -6.93 -22.07 -8.77
C HIS A 212 -6.26 -22.68 -7.55
N GLU A 213 -6.50 -22.17 -6.34
CA GLU A 213 -6.12 -22.92 -5.13
C GLU A 213 -6.96 -24.21 -5.04
N PRO A 214 -6.33 -25.40 -5.02
CA PRO A 214 -7.05 -26.65 -4.86
C PRO A 214 -7.72 -26.66 -3.47
N ARG A 215 -9.02 -26.96 -3.45
CA ARG A 215 -9.73 -27.32 -2.22
C ARG A 215 -9.10 -28.60 -1.69
N ASP A 216 -8.16 -28.48 -0.76
CA ASP A 216 -7.69 -29.62 0.01
C ASP A 216 -8.90 -30.20 0.75
N ARG A 217 -9.32 -31.36 0.25
CA ARG A 217 -10.33 -32.22 0.84
C ARG A 217 -9.75 -32.73 2.16
N HIS A 218 -10.16 -32.15 3.28
CA HIS A 218 -10.08 -32.84 4.56
C HIS A 218 -11.05 -34.03 4.54
N GLY A 219 -10.52 -35.20 4.15
CA GLY A 219 -11.12 -36.49 4.45
C GLY A 219 -11.05 -36.73 5.96
N ARG A 220 -12.16 -36.54 6.65
CA ARG A 220 -12.44 -37.21 7.92
C ARG A 220 -12.61 -38.70 7.62
N HIS A 221 -11.98 -39.57 8.40
CA HIS A 221 -12.54 -40.90 8.65
C HIS A 221 -12.40 -41.26 10.13
N ASP A 222 -13.54 -41.72 10.64
CA ASP A 222 -13.91 -41.88 12.03
C ASP A 222 -13.08 -42.88 12.82
N GLY A 223 -12.84 -42.50 14.07
CA GLY A 223 -12.58 -43.44 15.15
C GLY A 223 -13.88 -44.13 15.57
N SER A 224 -13.88 -45.45 15.57
CA SER A 224 -14.80 -46.28 16.35
C SER A 224 -14.26 -47.70 16.46
N ARG A 225 -13.74 -48.07 17.63
CA ARG A 225 -13.91 -49.43 18.15
C ARG A 225 -13.80 -49.47 19.66
N ARG A 226 -14.95 -49.75 20.28
CA ARG A 226 -15.14 -50.15 21.67
C ARG A 226 -14.54 -51.54 21.90
N GLY A 227 -13.92 -51.75 23.06
CA GLY A 227 -13.58 -53.07 23.59
C GLY A 227 -13.58 -53.03 25.12
N ARG A 228 -14.62 -53.60 25.72
CA ARG A 228 -14.75 -53.83 27.16
C ARG A 228 -13.72 -54.87 27.63
N GLY A 229 -13.17 -54.66 28.82
CA GLY A 229 -12.41 -55.68 29.55
C GLY A 229 -12.25 -55.32 31.03
N ASN A 230 -13.12 -55.87 31.87
CA ASN A 230 -12.99 -55.92 33.34
C ASN A 230 -11.63 -56.49 33.77
N ARG A 231 -11.04 -55.96 34.85
CA ARG A 231 -10.88 -56.69 36.13
C ARG A 231 -10.14 -55.88 37.19
N ILE A 232 -10.56 -56.16 38.42
CA ILE A 232 -10.21 -55.59 39.72
C ILE A 232 -9.02 -56.37 40.31
N GLY A 233 -8.20 -55.68 41.11
CA GLY A 233 -7.17 -56.22 42.02
C GLY A 233 -5.91 -55.35 41.95
N GLY A 234 -5.32 -54.80 43.01
CA GLY A 234 -5.41 -55.01 44.45
C GLY A 234 -3.98 -54.99 45.01
N PHE A 235 -3.68 -54.13 46.00
CA PHE A 235 -2.47 -54.12 46.88
C PHE A 235 -1.11 -53.90 46.14
N LEU A 236 -0.04 -53.28 46.66
CA LEU A 236 0.44 -52.75 47.93
C LEU A 236 1.54 -51.73 47.60
N ARG A 237 1.72 -50.70 48.45
CA ARG A 237 2.94 -49.88 48.50
C ARG A 237 3.93 -50.47 49.52
N PRO A 238 5.25 -50.37 49.32
CA PRO A 238 6.20 -50.26 50.42
C PRO A 238 6.19 -48.85 51.04
#